data_AF-A0A962UXV5-F1
#
_entry.id   AF-A0A962UXV5-F1
#
_cell.length_a   1.000
_cell.length_b   1.000
_cell.length_c   1.000
_cell.angle_alpha   90.00
_cell.angle_beta   90.00
_cell.angle_gamma   90.00
#
_symmetry.space_group_name_H-M   'P 1'
#
loop_
_entity.id
_entity.type
_entity.pdbx_description
1 polymer ?
#
loop_
_entity_poly.entity_id
_entity_poly.type
_entity_poly.pdbx_seq_one_letter_code
_entity_poly.pdbx_strand_id
1 'polypeptide(L)'
;FQWPAVVEDRNLLGYSAMAVPGYVAGINAALQRFGSRSWADSLQPAIELARQGMTIDWYATLKITAAARELAQFAESRRVYLPQGFPPVGEWGGPLPRIQLGRLADTLERLASAG
;
A
#
# COMPACT_ATOMS: atom_id res chain seq x y z
N PHE A 1 17.34 4.68 -2.62
CA PHE A 1 18.58 4.14 -3.22
C PHE A 1 19.25 5.24 -4.02
N GLN A 2 20.58 5.33 -4.03
CA GLN A 2 21.31 6.32 -4.83
C GLN A 2 21.74 5.72 -6.17
N TRP A 3 20.77 5.30 -6.97
CA TRP A 3 21.04 4.88 -8.34
C TRP A 3 21.39 6.12 -9.18
N PRO A 4 22.32 6.01 -10.15
CA PRO A 4 22.51 7.06 -11.14
C PRO A 4 21.20 7.42 -11.83
N ALA A 5 21.00 8.71 -12.12
CA ALA A 5 19.86 9.18 -12.91
C ALA A 5 19.90 8.58 -14.32
N VAL A 6 18.73 8.27 -14.86
CA VAL A 6 18.56 7.78 -16.24
C VAL A 6 17.52 8.66 -16.94
N VAL A 7 17.32 8.43 -18.24
CA VAL A 7 16.27 9.15 -19.01
C VAL A 7 14.93 9.03 -18.29
N GLU A 8 14.38 10.18 -17.88
CA GLU A 8 13.09 10.33 -17.18
C GLU A 8 12.99 9.58 -15.85
N ASP A 9 14.11 9.23 -15.22
CA ASP A 9 14.14 8.40 -14.00
C ASP A 9 13.32 7.11 -14.12
N ARG A 10 13.26 6.53 -15.33
CA ARG A 10 12.42 5.37 -15.68
C ARG A 10 12.77 4.06 -14.94
N ASN A 11 13.90 4.06 -14.22
CA ASN A 11 14.34 3.01 -13.31
C ASN A 11 13.80 3.19 -11.87
N LEU A 12 13.24 4.35 -11.55
CA LEU A 12 12.70 4.70 -10.24
C LEU A 12 11.19 4.94 -10.27
N LEU A 13 10.67 5.52 -11.37
CA LEU A 13 9.30 5.99 -11.46
C LEU A 13 8.53 5.37 -12.65
N GLY A 14 7.25 5.10 -12.42
CA GLY A 14 6.34 4.57 -13.44
C GLY A 14 6.45 3.06 -13.64
N TYR A 15 5.67 2.54 -14.59
CA TYR A 15 5.52 1.10 -14.80
C TYR A 15 6.80 0.42 -15.30
N SER A 16 7.69 1.15 -15.97
CA SER A 16 8.98 0.62 -16.46
C SER A 16 9.97 0.31 -15.33
N ALA A 17 9.77 0.90 -14.14
CA ALA A 17 10.60 0.65 -12.97
C ALA A 17 10.20 -0.64 -12.22
N MET A 18 9.09 -1.29 -12.60
CA MET A 18 8.55 -2.45 -11.89
C MET A 18 9.17 -3.76 -12.38
N ALA A 19 9.72 -4.54 -11.46
CA ALA A 19 9.99 -5.95 -11.67
C ALA A 19 8.70 -6.78 -11.44
N VAL A 20 8.72 -8.06 -11.85
CA VAL A 20 7.60 -8.98 -11.60
C VAL A 20 7.39 -9.16 -10.08
N PRO A 21 6.22 -8.80 -9.52
CA PRO A 21 5.98 -8.93 -8.08
C PRO A 21 5.91 -10.39 -7.62
N GLY A 22 6.81 -10.79 -6.72
CA GLY A 22 6.89 -12.18 -6.21
C GLY A 22 6.38 -12.40 -4.78
N TYR A 23 5.98 -11.33 -4.06
CA TYR A 23 5.71 -11.39 -2.63
C TYR A 23 4.60 -12.39 -2.26
N VAL A 24 3.42 -12.29 -2.91
CA VAL A 24 2.26 -13.15 -2.60
C VAL A 24 2.59 -14.62 -2.81
N ALA A 25 3.20 -14.96 -3.96
CA ALA A 25 3.62 -16.33 -4.25
C ALA A 25 4.66 -16.84 -3.24
N GLY A 26 5.63 -16.00 -2.86
CA GLY A 26 6.65 -16.36 -1.88
C GLY A 26 6.10 -16.61 -0.48
N ILE A 27 5.20 -15.74 0.00
CA ILE A 27 4.56 -15.91 1.31
C ILE A 27 3.62 -17.12 1.32
N ASN A 28 2.85 -17.35 0.25
CA ASN A 28 2.01 -18.55 0.15
C ASN A 28 2.86 -19.83 0.17
N ALA A 29 3.96 -19.88 -0.59
CA ALA A 29 4.88 -21.03 -0.57
C ALA A 29 5.50 -21.26 0.81
N ALA A 30 5.87 -20.19 1.53
CA ALA A 30 6.36 -20.28 2.90
C ALA A 30 5.28 -20.79 3.86
N LEU A 31 4.04 -20.31 3.74
CA LEU A 31 2.91 -20.76 4.55
C LEU A 31 2.59 -22.25 4.30
N GLN A 32 2.62 -22.70 3.05
CA GLN A 32 2.42 -24.12 2.71
C GLN A 32 3.50 -25.02 3.30
N ARG A 33 4.76 -24.55 3.30
CA ARG A 33 5.89 -25.36 3.76
C ARG A 33 6.08 -25.36 5.27
N PHE A 34 5.79 -24.25 5.93
CA PHE A 34 6.16 -24.02 7.33
C PHE A 34 5.00 -23.55 8.21
N GLY A 35 3.85 -23.21 7.62
CA GLY A 35 2.71 -22.65 8.32
C GLY A 35 1.81 -23.69 8.97
N SER A 36 0.89 -23.19 9.79
CA SER A 36 -0.12 -23.97 10.50
C SER A 36 -1.55 -23.48 10.27
N ARG A 37 -1.72 -22.42 9.46
CA ARG A 37 -3.02 -21.81 9.13
C ARG A 37 -3.30 -21.93 7.64
N SER A 38 -4.57 -21.92 7.27
CA SER A 38 -4.97 -21.83 5.87
C SER A 38 -4.58 -20.47 5.27
N TRP A 39 -4.51 -20.40 3.94
CA TRP A 39 -4.27 -19.15 3.22
C TRP A 39 -5.35 -18.11 3.51
N ALA A 40 -6.62 -18.52 3.44
CA ALA A 40 -7.76 -17.64 3.71
C ALA A 40 -7.75 -17.10 5.15
N ASP A 41 -7.52 -17.97 6.15
CA ASP A 41 -7.47 -17.54 7.56
C ASP A 41 -6.28 -16.60 7.83
N SER A 42 -5.18 -16.78 7.11
CA SER A 42 -4.02 -15.90 7.20
C SER A 42 -4.29 -14.50 6.64
N LEU A 43 -5.12 -14.39 5.60
CA LEU A 43 -5.48 -13.12 4.97
C LEU A 43 -6.64 -12.38 5.67
N GLN A 44 -7.51 -13.11 6.36
CA GLN A 44 -8.72 -12.55 6.97
C GLN A 44 -8.47 -11.30 7.85
N PRO A 45 -7.46 -11.26 8.74
CA PRO A 45 -7.19 -10.04 9.52
C PRO A 45 -6.77 -8.85 8.66
N ALA A 46 -6.03 -9.09 7.57
CA ALA A 46 -5.60 -8.04 6.66
C ALA A 46 -6.78 -7.49 5.84
N ILE A 47 -7.73 -8.35 5.44
CA ILE A 47 -8.98 -7.94 4.79
C ILE A 47 -9.78 -7.01 5.70
N GLU A 48 -9.95 -7.37 6.97
CA GLU A 48 -10.67 -6.57 7.95
C GLU A 48 -10.02 -5.19 8.16
N LEU A 49 -8.70 -5.15 8.31
CA LEU A 49 -7.95 -3.88 8.41
C LEU A 49 -8.06 -3.04 7.14
N ALA A 50 -7.99 -3.67 5.96
CA ALA A 50 -8.11 -2.97 4.68
C ALA A 50 -9.52 -2.37 4.49
N ARG A 51 -10.59 -3.05 4.94
CA ARG A 51 -11.96 -2.51 4.95
C ARG A 51 -12.13 -1.34 5.92
N GLN A 52 -11.46 -1.42 7.07
CA GLN A 52 -11.48 -0.39 8.10
C GLN A 52 -10.70 0.88 7.73
N GLY A 53 -9.76 0.78 6.78
CA GLY A 53 -8.87 1.85 6.37
C GLY A 53 -7.62 1.98 7.23
N MET A 54 -6.56 2.50 6.63
CA MET A 54 -5.27 2.72 7.28
C MET A 54 -5.34 3.97 8.15
N THR A 55 -5.05 3.81 9.45
CA THR A 55 -4.83 4.92 10.37
C THR A 55 -3.59 5.70 9.97
N ILE A 56 -3.72 7.02 9.89
CA ILE A 56 -2.63 7.94 9.58
C ILE A 56 -2.13 8.55 10.88
N ASP A 57 -1.04 7.99 11.39
CA ASP A 57 -0.29 8.59 12.50
C ASP A 57 0.75 9.62 11.99
N TRP A 58 1.55 10.15 12.91
CA TRP A 58 2.60 11.11 12.58
C TRP A 58 3.63 10.53 11.59
N TYR A 59 3.90 9.22 11.68
CA TYR A 59 4.90 8.57 10.83
C TYR A 59 4.35 8.34 9.42
N ALA A 60 3.12 7.87 9.30
CA ALA A 60 2.43 7.75 8.02
C ALA A 60 2.33 9.13 7.33
N THR A 61 1.98 10.17 8.07
CA THR A 61 1.95 11.56 7.58
C THR A 61 3.32 11.97 7.02
N LEU A 62 4.39 11.75 7.78
CA LEU A 62 5.76 12.06 7.36
C LEU A 62 6.14 11.31 6.07
N LYS A 63 5.84 10.01 6.00
CA LYS A 63 6.17 9.17 4.84
C LYS A 63 5.39 9.58 3.60
N ILE A 64 4.09 9.85 3.73
CA ILE A 64 3.26 10.33 2.61
C ILE A 64 3.74 11.71 2.15
N THR A 65 4.04 12.61 3.09
CA THR A 65 4.56 13.95 2.78
C THR A 65 5.89 13.88 2.02
N ALA A 66 6.81 13.02 2.44
CA ALA A 66 8.09 12.83 1.76
C ALA A 66 7.91 12.30 0.32
N ALA A 67 6.87 11.53 0.06
CA ALA A 67 6.54 10.98 -1.26
C ALA A 67 5.52 11.82 -2.05
N ALA A 68 5.01 12.93 -1.50
CA ALA A 68 3.84 13.64 -2.04
C ALA A 68 4.04 14.12 -3.48
N ARG A 69 5.26 14.57 -3.83
CA ARG A 69 5.60 15.00 -5.20
C ARG A 69 5.44 13.88 -6.22
N GLU A 70 5.80 12.65 -5.87
CA GLU A 70 5.72 11.48 -6.75
C GLU A 70 4.29 10.93 -6.78
N LEU A 71 3.64 10.83 -5.61
CA LEU A 71 2.25 10.40 -5.48
C LEU A 71 1.30 11.31 -6.28
N ALA A 72 1.59 12.61 -6.33
CA ALA A 72 0.81 13.56 -7.10
C ALA A 72 0.87 13.30 -8.62
N GLN A 73 1.88 12.60 -9.16
CA GLN A 73 2.02 12.44 -10.61
C GLN A 73 1.01 11.46 -11.22
N PHE A 74 0.45 10.55 -10.42
CA PHE A 74 -0.49 9.53 -10.87
C PHE A 74 -1.88 9.74 -10.27
N ALA A 75 -2.93 9.68 -11.10
CA ALA A 75 -4.29 9.99 -10.69
C ALA A 75 -4.76 9.15 -9.50
N GLU A 76 -4.55 7.83 -9.54
CA GLU A 76 -4.96 6.93 -8.46
C GLU A 76 -4.14 7.13 -7.18
N SER A 77 -2.82 7.30 -7.29
CA SER A 77 -1.97 7.57 -6.12
C SER A 77 -2.35 8.89 -5.44
N ARG A 78 -2.59 9.95 -6.24
CA ARG A 78 -3.06 11.24 -5.74
C ARG A 78 -4.42 11.10 -5.05
N ARG A 79 -5.37 10.40 -5.67
CA ARG A 79 -6.73 10.20 -5.12
C ARG A 79 -6.71 9.48 -3.77
N VAL A 80 -5.84 8.47 -3.60
CA VAL A 80 -5.77 7.66 -2.38
C VAL A 80 -4.97 8.34 -1.27
N TYR A 81 -3.78 8.87 -1.58
CA TYR A 81 -2.83 9.32 -0.56
C TYR A 81 -2.79 10.83 -0.35
N LEU A 82 -3.38 11.61 -1.26
CA LEU A 82 -3.48 13.07 -1.15
C LEU A 82 -4.95 13.51 -1.22
N PRO A 83 -5.81 13.05 -0.28
CA PRO A 83 -7.20 13.47 -0.25
C PRO A 83 -7.27 15.00 -0.14
N GLN A 84 -8.13 15.62 -0.95
CA GLN A 84 -8.21 17.08 -1.09
C GLN A 84 -6.90 17.77 -1.52
N GLY A 85 -5.96 17.02 -2.08
CA GLY A 85 -4.69 17.53 -2.61
C GLY A 85 -3.54 17.61 -1.61
N PHE A 86 -3.74 17.20 -0.35
CA PHE A 86 -2.73 17.31 0.71
C PHE A 86 -2.49 15.96 1.40
N PRO A 87 -1.29 15.72 1.96
CA PRO A 87 -1.07 14.61 2.87
C PRO A 87 -2.08 14.67 4.03
N PRO A 88 -2.69 13.55 4.42
CA PRO A 88 -3.58 13.52 5.58
C PRO A 88 -2.78 13.84 6.85
N VAL A 89 -3.30 14.74 7.68
CA VAL A 89 -2.71 15.15 8.96
C VAL A 89 -3.78 15.05 10.03
N GLY A 90 -3.42 14.54 11.21
CA GLY A 90 -4.33 14.51 12.36
C GLY A 90 -4.56 15.88 12.98
N GLU A 91 -5.75 16.08 13.51
CA GLU A 91 -6.08 17.27 14.29
C GLU A 91 -5.55 17.13 15.72
N TRP A 92 -5.09 18.24 16.31
CA TRP A 92 -4.57 18.22 17.68
C TRP A 92 -5.68 17.82 18.67
N GLY A 93 -5.46 16.72 19.40
CA GLY A 93 -6.44 16.17 20.34
C GLY A 93 -7.64 15.47 19.69
N GLY A 94 -7.68 15.40 18.35
CA GLY A 94 -8.68 14.66 17.59
C GLY A 94 -8.29 13.19 17.36
N PRO A 95 -9.22 12.35 16.88
CA PRO A 95 -8.90 11.00 16.44
C PRO A 95 -7.96 11.03 15.23
N LEU A 96 -7.12 10.00 15.10
CA LEU A 96 -6.26 9.87 13.93
C LEU A 96 -7.09 9.70 12.65
N PRO A 97 -6.75 10.40 11.55
CA PRO A 97 -7.45 10.25 10.29
C PRO A 97 -7.26 8.85 9.74
N ARG A 98 -8.20 8.41 8.92
CA ARG A 98 -8.13 7.14 8.21
C ARG A 98 -8.29 7.35 6.73
N ILE A 99 -7.51 6.62 5.93
CA ILE A 99 -7.67 6.58 4.48
C ILE A 99 -7.98 5.17 4.02
N GLN A 100 -8.84 5.06 3.00
CA GLN A 100 -9.04 3.79 2.31
C GLN A 100 -7.97 3.61 1.24
N LEU A 101 -7.27 2.47 1.30
CA LEU A 101 -6.18 2.13 0.38
C LEU A 101 -6.70 1.62 -0.96
N GLY A 102 -7.53 2.43 -1.63
CA GLY A 102 -8.16 2.10 -2.90
C GLY A 102 -8.98 0.80 -2.81
N ARG A 103 -8.61 -0.20 -3.61
CA ARG A 103 -9.29 -1.50 -3.71
C ARG A 103 -8.51 -2.62 -3.03
N LEU A 104 -7.72 -2.30 -2.00
CA LEU A 104 -6.90 -3.28 -1.31
C LEU A 104 -7.75 -4.38 -0.66
N ALA A 105 -8.89 -4.04 -0.06
CA ALA A 105 -9.81 -5.03 0.52
C ALA A 105 -10.29 -6.04 -0.53
N ASP A 106 -10.84 -5.57 -1.67
CA ASP A 106 -11.25 -6.42 -2.80
C ASP A 106 -10.10 -7.32 -3.29
N THR A 107 -8.89 -6.76 -3.35
CA THR A 107 -7.71 -7.49 -3.81
C THR A 107 -7.35 -8.62 -2.85
N LEU A 108 -7.36 -8.36 -1.54
CA LEU A 108 -7.10 -9.37 -0.52
C LEU A 108 -8.21 -10.43 -0.46
N GLU A 109 -9.46 -10.04 -0.65
CA GLU A 109 -10.60 -10.99 -0.75
C GLU A 109 -10.48 -11.89 -1.97
N ARG A 110 -10.05 -11.34 -3.11
CA ARG A 110 -9.79 -12.13 -4.31
C ARG A 110 -8.63 -13.10 -4.08
N LEU A 111 -7.56 -12.69 -3.43
CA LEU A 111 -6.45 -13.59 -3.08
C LEU A 111 -6.91 -14.72 -2.14
N ALA A 112 -7.73 -14.39 -1.13
CA ALA A 112 -8.24 -15.39 -0.19
C ALA A 112 -9.13 -16.45 -0.86
N SER A 113 -9.86 -16.09 -1.91
CA SER A 113 -10.80 -16.98 -2.61
C SER A 113 -10.23 -17.69 -3.85
N ALA A 114 -9.30 -17.05 -4.56
CA ALA A 114 -8.81 -17.53 -5.86
C ALA A 114 -7.33 -18.00 -5.85
N GLY A 115 -6.59 -17.75 -4.77
CA GLY A 115 -5.15 -18.03 -4.69
C GLY A 115 -4.30 -16.83 -5.08
#